data_AF-A9BC91-F1
#
_entry.id   AF-A9BC91-F1
#
_cell.length_a   1.000
_cell.length_b   1.000
_cell.length_c   1.000
_cell.angle_alpha   90.00
_cell.angle_beta   90.00
_cell.angle_gamma   90.00
#
_symmetry.space_group_name_H-M   'P 1'
#
loop_
_entity.id
_entity.type
_entity.pdbx_description
1 polymer ?
#
loop_
_entity_poly.entity_id
_entity_poly.type
_entity_poly.pdbx_seq_one_letter_code
_entity_poly.pdbx_strand_id
1 'polypeptide(L)'
;DHDDHDDHSSAKHDDHDDHDDHSSAKHDDHGDEAFEWAGVFELSRGTYKWSFAKVDGDYADPAMKMVILKSGDIEASEELAEELLESKNSEVKRNNDKLVAQGKAYLLTFNERKDSTTFNVEIKKAGKYAFFTEHMPFEFEANEHFFKDVSGDDIEPIAQVPDEGGDHHHHDHGGLDPHVWHDPHNIIKMGNVISKNLNTKISFFDRETKKVLKERTQSVNSLLEDLDQWTQKQVATIPSNQRTIVSKHKAMEYYGDAFGLKTISLLDFLGHSSSLRPQTISKVITELKESNVQAIFAEQNPPSKLLKNLSRQTSTPIAKQQIFVDGLMPTGNTISVAVHNTCTIVDSLGGSCNKKAGNQLENRWDSLTKR
;
A
#
# COMPACT_ATOMS: atom_id res chain seq x y z
N ASP A 1 46.34 54.56 -28.75
CA ASP A 1 47.54 54.16 -29.49
C ASP A 1 47.96 52.78 -29.08
N HIS A 2 48.18 51.98 -30.12
CA HIS A 2 48.39 50.54 -30.18
C HIS A 2 49.68 50.09 -29.48
N ASP A 3 49.68 48.84 -29.02
CA ASP A 3 50.82 47.90 -29.01
C ASP A 3 50.19 46.49 -29.08
N ASP A 4 50.23 45.82 -30.24
CA ASP A 4 51.28 44.88 -30.71
C ASP A 4 50.93 43.43 -30.29
N HIS A 5 50.38 42.60 -31.17
CA HIS A 5 51.00 41.83 -32.28
C HIS A 5 51.60 40.49 -31.83
N ASP A 6 51.01 39.40 -32.34
CA ASP A 6 51.65 38.24 -33.01
C ASP A 6 50.81 36.96 -32.78
N ASP A 7 50.02 36.47 -33.76
CA ASP A 7 50.39 35.60 -34.92
C ASP A 7 51.16 34.33 -34.49
N HIS A 8 50.84 33.08 -34.83
CA HIS A 8 50.09 32.41 -35.91
C HIS A 8 49.59 31.05 -35.33
N SER A 9 48.60 30.32 -35.84
CA SER A 9 48.55 29.76 -37.19
C SER A 9 47.16 29.21 -37.51
N SER A 10 46.62 29.64 -38.64
CA SER A 10 45.38 29.14 -39.24
C SER A 10 45.66 28.19 -40.40
N ALA A 11 45.01 27.02 -40.39
CA ALA A 11 44.52 26.31 -41.57
C ALA A 11 43.58 25.19 -41.10
N LYS A 12 42.47 24.83 -41.73
CA LYS A 12 41.48 25.45 -42.62
C LYS A 12 40.47 24.32 -42.89
N HIS A 13 39.20 24.67 -43.13
CA HIS A 13 38.14 23.83 -43.73
C HIS A 13 37.54 22.73 -42.85
N ASP A 14 36.24 22.43 -42.87
CA ASP A 14 35.05 23.06 -43.46
C ASP A 14 33.84 22.34 -42.81
N ASP A 15 32.74 23.07 -42.74
CA ASP A 15 31.36 22.61 -42.94
C ASP A 15 30.53 21.88 -41.85
N HIS A 16 29.32 22.45 -41.74
CA HIS A 16 28.00 21.88 -41.48
C HIS A 16 27.33 21.96 -40.09
N ASP A 17 26.37 22.89 -40.07
CA ASP A 17 24.95 22.73 -39.74
C ASP A 17 24.49 22.75 -38.26
N ASP A 18 23.92 23.91 -37.92
CA ASP A 18 22.66 24.18 -37.20
C ASP A 18 22.07 23.06 -36.33
N HIS A 19 21.99 23.33 -35.03
CA HIS A 19 20.84 22.93 -34.22
C HIS A 19 20.44 24.02 -33.24
N ASP A 20 19.24 24.56 -33.49
CA ASP A 20 18.50 25.51 -32.70
C ASP A 20 18.20 25.00 -31.27
N ASP A 21 18.37 25.93 -30.33
CA ASP A 21 17.91 25.88 -28.95
C ASP A 21 16.39 25.66 -28.86
N HIS A 22 15.98 24.51 -28.30
CA HIS A 22 14.65 24.36 -27.73
C HIS A 22 14.68 23.64 -26.39
N SER A 23 14.50 24.45 -25.34
CA SER A 23 13.77 24.18 -24.08
C SER A 23 13.94 22.78 -23.48
N SER A 24 14.83 22.67 -22.50
CA SER A 24 14.83 21.60 -21.51
C SER A 24 13.62 21.73 -20.57
N ALA A 25 12.48 21.21 -21.01
CA ALA A 25 11.45 20.77 -20.09
C ALA A 25 11.99 19.54 -19.36
N LYS A 26 12.32 19.74 -18.08
CA LYS A 26 12.62 18.67 -17.13
C LYS A 26 11.40 17.75 -17.09
N HIS A 27 11.56 16.54 -17.63
CA HIS A 27 10.64 15.45 -17.34
C HIS A 27 10.96 14.96 -15.93
N ASP A 28 9.94 14.98 -15.09
CA ASP A 28 9.96 14.46 -13.73
C ASP A 28 10.26 12.95 -13.77
N ASP A 29 11.33 12.62 -13.05
CA ASP A 29 11.90 11.30 -12.84
C ASP A 29 11.03 10.52 -11.84
N HIS A 30 10.17 9.63 -12.36
CA HIS A 30 9.38 8.68 -11.58
C HIS A 30 9.88 7.25 -11.87
N GLY A 31 10.89 6.81 -11.11
CA GLY A 31 11.28 5.42 -10.78
C GLY A 31 11.10 4.32 -11.84
N ASP A 32 12.12 4.12 -12.69
CA ASP A 32 12.28 2.95 -13.56
C ASP A 32 12.60 1.67 -12.74
N GLU A 33 11.60 0.92 -12.27
CA GLU A 33 11.77 -0.47 -11.83
C GLU A 33 11.31 -1.42 -12.95
N ALA A 34 12.07 -2.47 -13.27
CA ALA A 34 11.78 -3.35 -14.42
C ALA A 34 10.56 -4.27 -14.22
N PHE A 35 10.06 -4.41 -12.99
CA PHE A 35 8.86 -5.16 -12.63
C PHE A 35 8.17 -4.52 -11.43
N GLU A 36 6.83 -4.54 -11.39
CA GLU A 36 6.04 -4.07 -10.23
C GLU A 36 5.67 -5.22 -9.28
N TRP A 37 5.62 -6.46 -9.78
CA TRP A 37 5.22 -7.62 -8.98
C TRP A 37 6.11 -8.84 -9.20
N ALA A 38 6.36 -9.55 -8.11
CA ALA A 38 6.97 -10.87 -8.13
C ALA A 38 6.26 -11.85 -7.18
N GLY A 39 6.06 -13.09 -7.62
CA GLY A 39 5.42 -14.13 -6.83
C GLY A 39 6.11 -15.49 -6.97
N VAL A 40 6.32 -16.18 -5.85
CA VAL A 40 6.83 -17.55 -5.81
C VAL A 40 5.68 -18.52 -5.60
N PHE A 41 5.59 -19.52 -6.47
CA PHE A 41 4.60 -20.59 -6.38
C PHE A 41 5.30 -21.93 -6.19
N GLU A 42 4.73 -22.79 -5.35
CA GLU A 42 5.12 -24.20 -5.30
C GLU A 42 4.20 -25.02 -6.21
N LEU A 43 4.73 -25.44 -7.36
CA LEU A 43 3.93 -26.02 -8.45
C LEU A 43 4.29 -27.48 -8.71
N SER A 44 3.26 -28.28 -8.98
CA SER A 44 3.40 -29.65 -9.45
C SER A 44 3.61 -29.68 -10.97
N ARG A 45 4.10 -30.81 -11.50
CA ARG A 45 4.21 -31.00 -12.95
C ARG A 45 2.81 -30.98 -13.57
N GLY A 46 2.55 -30.03 -14.46
CA GLY A 46 1.24 -29.84 -15.05
C GLY A 46 1.17 -28.60 -15.93
N THR A 47 -0.06 -28.24 -16.30
CA THR A 47 -0.37 -27.01 -17.02
C THR A 47 -1.27 -26.17 -16.13
N TYR A 48 -0.99 -24.88 -16.06
CA TYR A 48 -1.75 -23.89 -15.31
C TYR A 48 -2.20 -22.80 -16.26
N LYS A 49 -3.19 -22.02 -15.83
CA LYS A 49 -3.76 -20.94 -16.59
C LYS A 49 -3.38 -19.61 -15.95
N TRP A 50 -2.76 -18.74 -16.72
CA TRP A 50 -2.58 -17.34 -16.35
C TRP A 50 -3.53 -16.48 -17.18
N SER A 51 -4.38 -15.67 -16.56
CA SER A 51 -5.37 -14.84 -17.24
C SER A 51 -5.21 -13.35 -16.93
N PHE A 52 -5.52 -12.55 -17.95
CA PHE A 52 -5.72 -11.12 -17.87
C PHE A 52 -7.15 -10.85 -18.32
N ALA A 53 -7.91 -10.09 -17.55
CA ALA A 53 -9.29 -9.71 -17.85
C ALA A 53 -9.40 -8.19 -17.94
N LYS A 54 -10.38 -7.73 -18.73
CA LYS A 54 -10.73 -6.32 -18.80
C LYS A 54 -11.46 -5.89 -17.54
N VAL A 55 -10.99 -4.83 -16.90
CA VAL A 55 -11.67 -4.18 -15.78
C VAL A 55 -12.41 -2.97 -16.34
N ASP A 56 -13.71 -2.85 -16.05
CA ASP A 56 -14.58 -1.79 -16.59
C ASP A 56 -14.59 -1.65 -18.13
N GLY A 57 -14.25 -2.72 -18.86
CA GLY A 57 -14.33 -2.80 -20.32
C GLY A 57 -12.99 -2.64 -21.06
N ASP A 58 -11.90 -2.37 -20.34
CA ASP A 58 -10.57 -2.17 -20.91
C ASP A 58 -9.48 -2.96 -20.14
N TYR A 59 -8.38 -3.29 -20.81
CA TYR A 59 -7.17 -3.78 -20.13
C TYR A 59 -6.40 -2.57 -19.59
N ALA A 60 -5.73 -2.72 -18.44
CA ALA A 60 -4.92 -1.64 -17.86
C ALA A 60 -3.79 -1.20 -18.82
N ASP A 61 -3.17 -2.17 -19.50
CA ASP A 61 -2.23 -1.96 -20.61
C ASP A 61 -2.51 -2.99 -21.73
N PRO A 62 -2.33 -2.69 -23.03
CA PRO A 62 -2.46 -3.66 -24.13
C PRO A 62 -1.42 -4.80 -24.12
N ALA A 63 -0.31 -4.67 -23.38
CA ALA A 63 0.68 -5.73 -23.26
C ALA A 63 1.43 -5.67 -21.91
N MET A 64 2.13 -6.75 -21.58
CA MET A 64 2.97 -6.80 -20.38
C MET A 64 4.16 -7.73 -20.59
N LYS A 65 5.32 -7.38 -20.06
CA LYS A 65 6.43 -8.33 -19.95
C LYS A 65 6.33 -9.21 -18.71
N MET A 66 6.72 -10.47 -18.87
CA MET A 66 6.76 -11.44 -17.76
C MET A 66 7.98 -12.36 -17.87
N VAL A 67 8.61 -12.66 -16.74
CA VAL A 67 9.68 -13.65 -16.61
C VAL A 67 9.23 -14.77 -15.67
N ILE A 68 9.55 -16.03 -16.01
CA ILE A 68 9.31 -17.21 -15.17
C ILE A 68 10.63 -17.94 -14.94
N LEU A 69 11.08 -17.98 -13.69
CA LEU A 69 12.33 -18.62 -13.28
C LEU A 69 12.05 -19.80 -12.36
N LYS A 70 12.81 -20.89 -12.51
CA LYS A 70 12.74 -22.01 -11.57
C LYS A 70 13.55 -21.66 -10.31
N SER A 71 12.94 -20.89 -9.42
CA SER A 71 13.52 -20.43 -8.16
C SER A 71 12.44 -20.36 -7.08
N GLY A 72 12.85 -20.50 -5.82
CA GLY A 72 11.98 -20.34 -4.66
C GLY A 72 12.28 -19.09 -3.85
N ASP A 73 13.13 -18.21 -4.38
CA ASP A 73 13.69 -17.04 -3.73
C ASP A 73 13.60 -15.87 -4.71
N ILE A 74 12.76 -14.88 -4.38
CA ILE A 74 12.54 -13.69 -5.20
C ILE A 74 13.84 -12.89 -5.25
N GLU A 75 14.41 -12.56 -4.08
CA GLU A 75 15.62 -11.74 -3.93
C GLU A 75 16.80 -12.33 -4.74
N ALA A 76 17.00 -13.65 -4.67
CA ALA A 76 18.09 -14.30 -5.41
C ALA A 76 17.88 -14.34 -6.93
N SER A 77 16.67 -14.02 -7.41
CA SER A 77 16.31 -14.05 -8.83
C SER A 77 16.06 -12.67 -9.44
N GLU A 78 16.01 -11.61 -8.62
CA GLU A 78 15.67 -10.23 -9.04
C GLU A 78 16.62 -9.71 -10.13
N GLU A 79 17.94 -9.72 -9.88
CA GLU A 79 18.93 -9.20 -10.84
C GLU A 79 18.81 -9.86 -12.22
N LEU A 80 18.60 -11.18 -12.24
CA LEU A 80 18.38 -11.91 -13.50
C LEU A 80 17.02 -11.57 -14.13
N ALA A 81 15.98 -11.40 -13.33
CA ALA A 81 14.66 -11.04 -13.83
C ALA A 81 14.67 -9.64 -14.47
N GLU A 82 15.28 -8.65 -13.81
CA GLU A 82 15.45 -7.29 -14.33
C GLU A 82 16.21 -7.30 -15.66
N GLU A 83 17.37 -7.98 -15.72
CA GLU A 83 18.15 -8.11 -16.96
C GLU A 83 17.32 -8.69 -18.11
N LEU A 84 16.51 -9.71 -17.82
CA LEU A 84 15.67 -10.38 -18.81
C LEU A 84 14.48 -9.52 -19.25
N LEU A 85 13.87 -8.76 -18.34
CA LEU A 85 12.74 -7.86 -18.63
C LEU A 85 13.17 -6.65 -19.45
N GLU A 86 14.32 -6.05 -19.14
CA GLU A 86 14.89 -4.94 -19.90
C GLU A 86 15.45 -5.37 -21.27
N SER A 87 15.77 -6.66 -21.42
CA SER A 87 16.30 -7.22 -22.66
C SER A 87 15.37 -6.96 -23.84
N LYS A 88 15.96 -6.58 -24.99
CA LYS A 88 15.26 -6.53 -26.29
C LYS A 88 14.91 -7.92 -26.83
N ASN A 89 15.46 -8.98 -26.24
CA ASN A 89 15.23 -10.35 -26.65
C ASN A 89 14.06 -10.95 -25.86
N SER A 90 12.84 -10.44 -26.05
CA SER A 90 11.63 -11.06 -25.51
C SER A 90 11.00 -12.02 -26.52
N GLU A 91 10.20 -12.98 -26.05
CA GLU A 91 9.39 -13.87 -26.90
C GLU A 91 7.94 -13.39 -26.86
N VAL A 92 7.42 -12.96 -28.00
CA VAL A 92 6.03 -12.47 -28.10
C VAL A 92 5.05 -13.64 -27.97
N LYS A 93 4.04 -13.48 -27.12
CA LYS A 93 3.00 -14.47 -26.87
C LYS A 93 1.62 -13.85 -27.02
N ARG A 94 0.70 -14.63 -27.58
CA ARG A 94 -0.70 -14.25 -27.81
C ARG A 94 -1.64 -15.19 -27.05
N ASN A 95 -2.92 -14.84 -27.04
CA ASN A 95 -3.96 -15.61 -26.39
C ASN A 95 -3.87 -17.13 -26.69
N ASN A 96 -3.85 -17.92 -25.62
CA ASN A 96 -3.69 -19.37 -25.52
C ASN A 96 -2.28 -19.92 -25.81
N ASP A 97 -1.27 -19.07 -26.02
CA ASP A 97 0.10 -19.54 -26.18
C ASP A 97 0.67 -20.12 -24.87
N LYS A 98 1.75 -20.89 -25.03
CA LYS A 98 2.43 -21.59 -23.95
C LYS A 98 3.59 -20.78 -23.39
N LEU A 99 3.69 -20.80 -22.07
CA LEU A 99 4.75 -20.20 -21.27
C LEU A 99 5.49 -21.30 -20.50
N VAL A 100 6.81 -21.27 -20.51
CA VAL A 100 7.66 -22.22 -19.79
C VAL A 100 8.73 -21.45 -19.03
N ALA A 101 9.15 -21.94 -17.88
CA ALA A 101 10.27 -21.33 -17.18
C ALA A 101 11.55 -21.42 -18.04
N GLN A 102 12.14 -20.27 -18.35
CA GLN A 102 13.32 -20.12 -19.19
C GLN A 102 14.04 -18.80 -18.88
N GLY A 103 15.32 -18.69 -19.25
CA GLY A 103 16.10 -17.45 -19.11
C GLY A 103 15.78 -16.43 -20.21
N LYS A 104 14.49 -16.11 -20.39
CA LYS A 104 13.99 -15.14 -21.39
C LYS A 104 12.67 -14.54 -20.93
N ALA A 105 12.48 -13.23 -21.13
CA ALA A 105 11.18 -12.60 -20.93
C ALA A 105 10.18 -12.94 -22.04
N TYR A 106 8.91 -12.99 -21.66
CA TYR A 106 7.79 -13.00 -22.58
C TYR A 106 7.24 -11.59 -22.72
N LEU A 107 6.88 -11.18 -23.94
CA LEU A 107 6.01 -10.02 -24.17
C LEU A 107 4.59 -10.57 -24.43
N LEU A 108 3.72 -10.46 -23.44
CA LEU A 108 2.35 -10.94 -23.49
C LEU A 108 1.48 -9.87 -24.13
N THR A 109 1.00 -10.10 -25.35
CA THR A 109 0.10 -9.15 -26.03
C THR A 109 -1.34 -9.58 -25.83
N PHE A 110 -2.19 -8.65 -25.38
CA PHE A 110 -3.59 -8.96 -25.06
C PHE A 110 -4.50 -8.87 -26.29
N ASN A 111 -5.58 -9.65 -26.24
CA ASN A 111 -6.59 -9.66 -27.28
C ASN A 111 -7.69 -8.66 -26.95
N GLU A 112 -7.55 -7.43 -27.47
CA GLU A 112 -8.50 -6.33 -27.26
C GLU A 112 -9.96 -6.63 -27.63
N ARG A 113 -10.20 -7.65 -28.46
CA ARG A 113 -11.55 -8.07 -28.87
C ARG A 113 -12.21 -9.06 -27.90
N LYS A 114 -11.51 -9.47 -26.84
CA LYS A 114 -12.00 -10.41 -25.83
C LYS A 114 -11.94 -9.78 -24.45
N ASP A 115 -12.92 -10.12 -23.64
CA ASP A 115 -12.99 -9.73 -22.23
C ASP A 115 -11.88 -10.35 -21.38
N SER A 116 -11.26 -11.44 -21.87
CA SER A 116 -10.07 -12.02 -21.25
C SER A 116 -9.10 -12.61 -22.26
N THR A 117 -7.82 -12.47 -21.95
CA THR A 117 -6.67 -13.10 -22.60
C THR A 117 -6.05 -14.10 -21.63
N THR A 118 -5.76 -15.30 -22.13
CA THR A 118 -5.27 -16.40 -21.31
C THR A 118 -3.97 -16.96 -21.86
N PHE A 119 -3.07 -17.43 -21.00
CA PHE A 119 -1.85 -18.12 -21.35
C PHE A 119 -1.71 -19.44 -20.59
N ASN A 120 -1.05 -20.42 -21.18
CA ASN A 120 -0.86 -21.76 -20.61
C ASN A 120 0.54 -21.90 -20.04
N VAL A 121 0.67 -21.90 -18.71
CA VAL A 121 1.95 -22.08 -18.01
C VAL A 121 2.25 -23.57 -17.87
N GLU A 122 3.31 -24.06 -18.53
CA GLU A 122 3.72 -25.46 -18.49
C GLU A 122 4.87 -25.70 -17.50
N ILE A 123 4.57 -26.44 -16.44
CA ILE A 123 5.54 -26.86 -15.42
C ILE A 123 6.06 -28.26 -15.76
N LYS A 124 7.28 -28.35 -16.29
CA LYS A 124 7.91 -29.61 -16.71
C LYS A 124 8.40 -30.47 -15.54
N LYS A 125 8.77 -29.86 -14.41
CA LYS A 125 9.26 -30.53 -13.20
C LYS A 125 8.66 -29.84 -11.99
N ALA A 126 8.16 -30.60 -11.02
CA ALA A 126 7.66 -30.01 -9.78
C ALA A 126 8.77 -29.21 -9.06
N GLY A 127 8.38 -28.16 -8.35
CA GLY A 127 9.28 -27.31 -7.59
C GLY A 127 8.74 -25.89 -7.42
N LYS A 128 9.60 -25.01 -6.91
CA LYS A 128 9.28 -23.60 -6.76
C LYS A 128 9.64 -22.81 -8.02
N TYR A 129 8.77 -21.86 -8.35
CA TYR A 129 8.90 -21.00 -9.52
C TYR A 129 8.61 -19.55 -9.11
N ALA A 130 9.50 -18.64 -9.48
CA ALA A 130 9.36 -17.21 -9.30
C ALA A 130 8.87 -16.59 -10.61
N PHE A 131 7.82 -15.78 -10.52
CA PHE A 131 7.21 -15.04 -11.61
C PHE A 131 7.48 -13.56 -11.35
N PHE A 132 7.83 -12.81 -12.39
CA PHE A 132 8.05 -11.37 -12.33
C PHE A 132 7.25 -10.73 -13.45
N THR A 133 6.44 -9.72 -13.15
CA THR A 133 5.56 -9.04 -14.11
C THR A 133 5.80 -7.53 -14.10
N GLU A 134 5.80 -6.94 -15.29
CA GLU A 134 5.95 -5.49 -15.48
C GLU A 134 4.91 -4.70 -14.69
N HIS A 135 3.64 -5.15 -14.69
CA HIS A 135 2.60 -4.59 -13.83
C HIS A 135 2.07 -5.60 -12.81
N MET A 136 1.31 -5.08 -11.84
CA MET A 136 0.58 -5.85 -10.84
C MET A 136 -0.50 -6.74 -11.49
N PRO A 137 -0.48 -8.09 -11.32
CA PRO A 137 -1.45 -8.98 -11.95
C PRO A 137 -2.92 -8.67 -11.60
N PHE A 138 -3.17 -8.13 -10.41
CA PHE A 138 -4.51 -7.77 -9.90
C PHE A 138 -5.21 -6.68 -10.71
N GLU A 139 -4.45 -5.83 -11.41
CA GLU A 139 -5.02 -4.80 -12.30
C GLU A 139 -5.77 -5.42 -13.49
N PHE A 140 -5.58 -6.72 -13.69
CA PHE A 140 -6.19 -7.49 -14.75
C PHE A 140 -7.17 -8.54 -14.21
N GLU A 141 -7.68 -8.36 -12.98
CA GLU A 141 -8.67 -9.25 -12.37
C GLU A 141 -10.05 -8.57 -12.31
N ALA A 142 -10.95 -8.99 -13.20
CA ALA A 142 -12.33 -8.50 -13.15
C ALA A 142 -13.19 -9.30 -12.14
N ASN A 143 -13.26 -10.62 -12.32
CA ASN A 143 -14.14 -11.50 -11.54
C ASN A 143 -13.49 -12.85 -11.19
N GLU A 144 -12.26 -13.09 -11.62
CA GLU A 144 -11.57 -14.37 -11.50
C GLU A 144 -10.08 -14.13 -11.23
N HIS A 145 -9.49 -14.98 -10.39
CA HIS A 145 -8.07 -14.94 -10.07
C HIS A 145 -7.18 -15.09 -11.30
N PHE A 146 -6.05 -14.39 -11.34
CA PHE A 146 -5.13 -14.35 -12.46
C PHE A 146 -4.43 -15.70 -12.67
N PHE A 147 -4.32 -16.56 -11.66
CA PHE A 147 -3.61 -17.85 -11.77
C PHE A 147 -4.41 -19.05 -11.24
N LYS A 148 -4.65 -20.03 -12.12
CA LYS A 148 -5.50 -21.20 -11.83
C LYS A 148 -4.90 -22.52 -12.29
N ASP A 149 -5.31 -23.61 -11.65
CA ASP A 149 -4.98 -24.96 -12.10
C ASP A 149 -5.94 -25.49 -13.20
N VAL A 150 -5.77 -26.75 -13.61
CA VAL A 150 -6.61 -27.39 -14.63
C VAL A 150 -8.05 -27.66 -14.17
N SER A 151 -8.28 -27.72 -12.86
CA SER A 151 -9.59 -27.91 -12.24
C SER A 151 -10.36 -26.59 -12.15
N GLY A 152 -9.65 -25.47 -12.31
CA GLY A 152 -10.18 -24.11 -12.18
C GLY A 152 -10.02 -23.54 -10.77
N ASP A 153 -9.24 -24.21 -9.91
CA ASP A 153 -8.95 -23.75 -8.55
C ASP A 153 -7.84 -22.69 -8.59
N ASP A 154 -8.00 -21.66 -7.75
CA ASP A 154 -7.07 -20.54 -7.63
C ASP A 154 -5.75 -20.99 -7.01
N ILE A 155 -4.63 -20.51 -7.56
CA ILE A 155 -3.28 -20.82 -7.11
C ILE A 155 -2.63 -19.54 -6.58
N GLU A 156 -2.45 -19.48 -5.27
CA GLU A 156 -1.80 -18.35 -4.60
C GLU A 156 -0.29 -18.49 -4.49
N PRO A 157 0.47 -17.38 -4.54
CA PRO A 157 1.89 -17.40 -4.28
C PRO A 157 2.16 -17.71 -2.80
N ILE A 158 3.19 -18.51 -2.54
CA ILE A 158 3.67 -18.81 -1.18
C ILE A 158 4.59 -17.70 -0.62
N ALA A 159 4.98 -16.76 -1.47
CA ALA A 159 5.67 -15.51 -1.15
C ALA A 159 5.53 -14.54 -2.32
N GLN A 160 5.39 -13.24 -2.07
CA GLN A 160 5.32 -12.24 -3.13
C GLN A 160 5.88 -10.89 -2.69
N VAL A 161 6.18 -10.05 -3.67
CA VAL A 161 6.55 -8.64 -3.50
C VAL A 161 5.74 -7.84 -4.53
N PRO A 162 5.01 -6.79 -4.11
CA PRO A 162 4.73 -6.43 -2.73
C PRO A 162 3.92 -7.51 -1.98
N ASP A 163 4.17 -7.69 -0.67
CA ASP A 163 3.51 -8.69 0.20
C ASP A 163 2.02 -8.37 0.39
N GLU A 164 1.13 -9.28 -0.05
CA GLU A 164 -0.34 -9.21 -0.05
C GLU A 164 -1.00 -9.24 1.34
N GLY A 165 -0.33 -8.71 2.35
CA GLY A 165 -0.96 -8.46 3.66
C GLY A 165 -1.83 -7.20 3.67
N GLY A 166 -2.56 -6.91 2.59
CA GLY A 166 -3.27 -5.65 2.38
C GLY A 166 -4.38 -5.76 1.34
N ASP A 167 -5.47 -6.45 1.69
CA ASP A 167 -6.79 -6.31 1.06
C ASP A 167 -7.34 -4.89 1.28
N HIS A 168 -6.71 -3.87 0.73
CA HIS A 168 -7.32 -2.54 0.61
C HIS A 168 -6.88 -1.94 -0.71
N HIS A 169 -7.86 -1.78 -1.61
CA HIS A 169 -7.78 -0.96 -2.81
C HIS A 169 -7.01 0.33 -2.51
N HIS A 170 -5.75 0.41 -2.91
CA HIS A 170 -5.05 1.66 -3.06
C HIS A 170 -5.65 2.34 -4.30
N HIS A 171 -6.80 2.97 -4.12
CA HIS A 171 -7.14 4.07 -4.99
C HIS A 171 -6.06 5.13 -4.78
N ASP A 172 -5.25 5.36 -5.80
CA ASP A 172 -4.33 6.48 -5.87
C ASP A 172 -5.13 7.79 -5.70
N HIS A 173 -5.27 8.23 -4.46
CA HIS A 173 -5.84 9.51 -4.08
C HIS A 173 -4.72 10.54 -4.06
N GLY A 174 -4.02 10.72 -5.18
CA GLY A 174 -3.10 11.84 -5.42
C GLY A 174 -2.29 12.26 -4.19
N GLY A 175 -1.36 11.43 -3.75
CA GLY A 175 -0.34 11.78 -2.74
C GLY A 175 -0.81 12.21 -1.33
N LEU A 176 -2.10 12.12 -0.99
CA LEU A 176 -2.63 12.50 0.33
C LEU A 176 -3.01 11.27 1.17
N ASP A 177 -2.68 11.28 2.47
CA ASP A 177 -3.05 10.23 3.42
C ASP A 177 -4.60 10.11 3.54
N PRO A 178 -5.21 8.96 3.18
CA PRO A 178 -6.66 8.77 3.22
C PRO A 178 -7.20 8.46 4.63
N HIS A 179 -6.36 8.17 5.62
CA HIS A 179 -6.75 7.64 6.94
C HIS A 179 -7.27 8.72 7.91
N VAL A 180 -8.12 9.61 7.38
CA VAL A 180 -8.66 10.79 8.08
C VAL A 180 -9.47 10.44 9.33
N TRP A 181 -10.01 9.22 9.42
CA TRP A 181 -10.95 8.80 10.46
C TRP A 181 -10.33 8.57 11.83
N HIS A 182 -8.99 8.55 11.94
CA HIS A 182 -8.34 8.42 13.25
C HIS A 182 -8.38 9.73 14.08
N ASP A 183 -8.82 10.84 13.48
CA ASP A 183 -9.23 12.06 14.18
C ASP A 183 -10.78 12.13 14.28
N PRO A 184 -11.37 12.11 15.49
CA PRO A 184 -12.80 12.24 15.68
C PRO A 184 -13.42 13.50 15.04
N HIS A 185 -12.67 14.60 14.94
CA HIS A 185 -13.16 15.82 14.28
C HIS A 185 -13.34 15.63 12.76
N ASN A 186 -12.52 14.80 12.12
CA ASN A 186 -12.71 14.47 10.72
C ASN A 186 -13.94 13.59 10.52
N ILE A 187 -14.22 12.64 11.41
CA ILE A 187 -15.47 11.87 11.39
C ILE A 187 -16.68 12.79 11.55
N ILE A 188 -16.62 13.80 12.44
CA ILE A 188 -17.68 14.82 12.58
C ILE A 188 -17.89 15.58 11.26
N LYS A 189 -16.81 16.02 10.60
CA LYS A 189 -16.90 16.72 9.30
C LYS A 189 -17.56 15.83 8.24
N MET A 190 -17.12 14.57 8.12
CA MET A 190 -17.71 13.58 7.19
C MET A 190 -19.20 13.37 7.48
N GLY A 191 -19.56 13.15 8.75
CA GLY A 191 -20.94 12.96 9.19
C GLY A 191 -21.83 14.18 8.89
N ASN A 192 -21.30 15.39 9.07
CA ASN A 192 -22.02 16.63 8.74
C ASN A 192 -22.26 16.77 7.23
N VAL A 193 -21.29 16.40 6.39
CA VAL A 193 -21.47 16.38 4.93
C VAL A 193 -22.53 15.36 4.52
N ILE A 194 -22.49 14.14 5.08
CA ILE A 194 -23.48 13.09 4.81
C ILE A 194 -24.88 13.56 5.24
N SER A 195 -25.02 14.04 6.48
CA SER A 195 -26.28 14.54 7.02
C SER A 195 -26.86 15.69 6.20
N LYS A 196 -26.02 16.66 5.81
CA LYS A 196 -26.43 17.78 4.96
C LYS A 196 -26.97 17.27 3.62
N ASN A 197 -26.27 16.34 2.97
CA ASN A 197 -26.69 15.78 1.68
C ASN A 197 -27.98 14.97 1.78
N LEU A 198 -28.09 14.09 2.79
CA LEU A 198 -29.33 13.33 3.04
C LEU A 198 -30.52 14.25 3.30
N ASN A 199 -30.33 15.32 4.06
CA ASN A 199 -31.40 16.28 4.34
C ASN A 199 -31.94 16.97 3.07
N THR A 200 -31.12 17.13 2.01
CA THR A 200 -31.60 17.65 0.71
C THR A 200 -32.51 16.68 -0.04
N LYS A 201 -32.42 15.37 0.25
CA LYS A 201 -33.21 14.32 -0.39
C LYS A 201 -34.53 14.06 0.33
N ILE A 202 -34.69 14.52 1.57
CA ILE A 202 -35.93 14.39 2.34
C ILE A 202 -36.93 15.46 1.90
N SER A 203 -38.16 15.03 1.61
CA SER A 203 -39.28 15.90 1.22
C SER A 203 -39.43 17.09 2.16
N PHE A 204 -39.77 18.26 1.61
CA PHE A 204 -40.05 19.44 2.42
C PHE A 204 -41.18 19.22 3.45
N PHE A 205 -42.14 18.36 3.12
CA PHE A 205 -43.29 18.07 3.98
C PHE A 205 -43.01 16.99 5.04
N ASP A 206 -41.92 16.22 4.89
CA ASP A 206 -41.53 15.22 5.88
C ASP A 206 -40.67 15.84 6.99
N ARG A 207 -41.34 16.54 7.91
CA ARG A 207 -40.69 17.24 9.03
C ARG A 207 -40.14 16.28 10.08
N GLU A 208 -40.78 15.12 10.27
CA GLU A 208 -40.38 14.15 11.28
C GLU A 208 -39.04 13.51 10.92
N THR A 209 -38.87 13.03 9.68
CA THR A 209 -37.59 12.44 9.25
C THR A 209 -36.44 13.45 9.31
N LYS A 210 -36.70 14.73 8.96
CA LYS A 210 -35.69 15.81 9.08
C LYS A 210 -35.30 16.06 10.53
N LYS A 211 -36.27 16.06 11.45
CA LYS A 211 -36.01 16.22 12.88
C LYS A 211 -35.18 15.05 13.41
N VAL A 212 -35.55 13.81 13.09
CA VAL A 212 -34.81 12.60 13.50
C VAL A 212 -33.39 12.61 12.97
N LEU A 213 -33.18 12.95 11.68
CA LEU A 213 -31.83 13.06 11.10
C LEU A 213 -30.99 14.08 11.86
N LYS A 214 -31.54 15.28 12.14
CA LYS A 214 -30.84 16.33 12.88
C LYS A 214 -30.47 15.88 14.31
N GLU A 215 -31.40 15.30 15.05
CA GLU A 215 -31.18 14.82 16.42
C GLU A 215 -30.13 13.70 16.46
N ARG A 216 -30.15 12.77 15.50
CA ARG A 216 -29.14 11.71 15.36
C ARG A 216 -27.76 12.28 15.04
N THR A 217 -27.66 13.19 14.07
CA THR A 217 -26.38 13.86 13.75
C THR A 217 -25.80 14.59 14.95
N GLN A 218 -26.63 15.34 15.69
CA GLN A 218 -26.19 16.03 16.91
C GLN A 218 -25.72 15.06 18.00
N SER A 219 -26.42 13.93 18.18
CA SER A 219 -26.05 12.91 19.16
C SER A 219 -24.73 12.22 18.82
N VAL A 220 -24.50 11.92 17.54
CA VAL A 220 -23.24 11.34 17.05
C VAL A 220 -22.09 12.33 17.19
N ASN A 221 -22.28 13.60 16.82
CA ASN A 221 -21.24 14.62 16.95
C ASN A 221 -20.82 14.80 18.42
N SER A 222 -21.78 14.92 19.35
CA SER A 222 -21.48 15.02 20.78
C SER A 222 -20.73 13.79 21.31
N LEU A 223 -21.06 12.59 20.83
CA LEU A 223 -20.34 11.37 21.21
C LEU A 223 -18.89 11.36 20.68
N LEU A 224 -18.64 11.87 19.47
CA LEU A 224 -17.31 11.98 18.90
C LEU A 224 -16.46 13.06 19.58
N GLU A 225 -17.07 14.18 20.02
CA GLU A 225 -16.40 15.17 20.87
C GLU A 225 -15.99 14.54 22.23
N ASP A 226 -16.87 13.75 22.84
CA ASP A 226 -16.52 13.04 24.07
C ASP A 226 -15.41 11.99 23.85
N LEU A 227 -15.36 11.36 22.68
CA LEU A 227 -14.29 10.45 22.28
C LEU A 227 -12.96 11.18 22.13
N ASP A 228 -12.93 12.33 21.45
CA ASP A 228 -11.75 13.19 21.35
C ASP A 228 -11.18 13.53 22.74
N GLN A 229 -12.04 14.05 23.62
CA GLN A 229 -11.66 14.43 24.98
C GLN A 229 -11.19 13.24 25.81
N TRP A 230 -11.78 12.07 25.61
CA TRP A 230 -11.33 10.84 26.25
C TRP A 230 -9.94 10.44 25.73
N THR A 231 -9.73 10.42 24.41
CA THR A 231 -8.47 10.05 23.77
C THR A 231 -7.34 10.98 24.20
N GLN A 232 -7.55 12.30 24.19
CA GLN A 232 -6.57 13.29 24.65
C GLN A 232 -6.13 13.01 26.09
N LYS A 233 -7.07 12.68 26.99
CA LYS A 233 -6.76 12.33 28.38
C LYS A 233 -5.95 11.05 28.49
N GLN A 234 -6.18 10.05 27.64
CA GLN A 234 -5.42 8.80 27.68
C GLN A 234 -4.00 9.02 27.16
N VAL A 235 -3.86 9.69 26.01
CA VAL A 235 -2.56 10.03 25.40
C VAL A 235 -1.71 10.91 26.33
N ALA A 236 -2.32 11.81 27.08
CA ALA A 236 -1.62 12.64 28.07
C ALA A 236 -0.91 11.83 29.16
N THR A 237 -1.30 10.57 29.40
CA THR A 237 -0.62 9.68 30.36
C THR A 237 0.71 9.11 29.84
N ILE A 238 0.95 9.17 28.52
CA ILE A 238 2.18 8.69 27.91
C ILE A 238 3.33 9.67 28.23
N PRO A 239 4.47 9.20 28.76
CA PRO A 239 5.66 10.02 28.95
C PRO A 239 6.06 10.76 27.66
N SER A 240 6.40 12.04 27.76
CA SER A 240 6.60 12.90 26.58
C SER A 240 7.69 12.41 25.64
N ASN A 241 8.70 11.70 26.14
CA ASN A 241 9.80 11.11 25.39
C ASN A 241 9.47 9.72 24.78
N GLN A 242 8.24 9.24 24.91
CA GLN A 242 7.77 7.94 24.40
C GLN A 242 6.60 8.08 23.40
N ARG A 243 6.28 9.29 22.95
CA ARG A 243 5.15 9.58 22.06
C ARG A 243 5.50 9.36 20.59
N THR A 244 5.94 8.16 20.26
CA THR A 244 6.23 7.77 18.87
C THR A 244 5.52 6.46 18.53
N ILE A 245 4.68 6.53 17.50
CA ILE A 245 3.98 5.38 16.94
C ILE A 245 4.78 4.91 15.73
N VAL A 246 5.13 3.62 15.71
CA VAL A 246 5.77 2.97 14.56
C VAL A 246 4.85 1.89 14.03
N SER A 247 4.47 1.97 12.77
CA SER A 247 3.59 1.00 12.10
C SER A 247 4.09 0.69 10.67
N LYS A 248 3.51 -0.31 10.00
CA LYS A 248 3.99 -0.73 8.67
C LYS A 248 3.77 0.40 7.67
N HIS A 249 2.54 0.91 7.53
CA HIS A 249 2.23 1.95 6.56
C HIS A 249 1.76 3.25 7.21
N LYS A 250 1.69 4.31 6.39
CA LYS A 250 1.32 5.67 6.80
C LYS A 250 -0.20 5.79 6.97
N ALA A 251 -0.68 5.44 8.16
CA ALA A 251 -2.11 5.48 8.47
C ALA A 251 -2.49 6.08 9.82
N MET A 252 -1.51 6.53 10.61
CA MET A 252 -1.76 7.11 11.93
C MET A 252 -1.42 8.60 12.00
N GLU A 253 -1.12 9.26 10.87
CA GLU A 253 -0.68 10.67 10.84
C GLU A 253 -1.73 11.60 11.45
N TYR A 254 -3.00 11.48 11.05
CA TYR A 254 -4.10 12.26 11.65
C TYR A 254 -4.28 12.01 13.15
N TYR A 255 -4.03 10.79 13.63
CA TYR A 255 -4.03 10.50 15.07
C TYR A 255 -2.86 11.19 15.78
N GLY A 256 -1.67 11.09 15.18
CA GLY A 256 -0.46 11.74 15.66
C GLY A 256 -0.62 13.26 15.77
N ASP A 257 -1.15 13.88 14.72
CA ASP A 257 -1.41 15.32 14.66
C ASP A 257 -2.47 15.76 15.69
N ALA A 258 -3.58 15.04 15.80
CA ALA A 258 -4.67 15.37 16.71
C ALA A 258 -4.25 15.27 18.19
N PHE A 259 -3.43 14.28 18.54
CA PHE A 259 -3.12 13.96 19.95
C PHE A 259 -1.65 14.19 20.35
N GLY A 260 -0.81 14.69 19.45
CA GLY A 260 0.57 15.06 19.72
C GLY A 260 1.54 13.88 19.85
N LEU A 261 1.47 12.93 18.91
CA LEU A 261 2.44 11.84 18.77
C LEU A 261 3.16 11.93 17.42
N LYS A 262 4.47 11.63 17.40
CA LYS A 262 5.23 11.42 16.16
C LYS A 262 4.82 10.07 15.57
N THR A 263 4.63 10.02 14.26
CA THR A 263 4.40 8.76 13.54
C THR A 263 5.60 8.43 12.65
N ILE A 264 5.95 7.15 12.59
CA ILE A 264 6.97 6.61 11.70
C ILE A 264 6.32 5.46 10.93
N SER A 265 6.13 5.66 9.63
CA SER A 265 5.71 4.62 8.69
C SER A 265 6.96 3.89 8.20
N LEU A 266 6.98 2.56 8.30
CA LEU A 266 8.10 1.78 7.79
C LEU A 266 8.17 1.84 6.26
N LEU A 267 7.04 2.00 5.57
CA LEU A 267 7.00 2.18 4.11
C LEU A 267 7.69 3.48 3.66
N ASP A 268 7.67 4.55 4.46
CA ASP A 268 8.34 5.81 4.08
C ASP A 268 9.86 5.64 3.92
N PHE A 269 10.43 4.65 4.62
CA PHE A 269 11.84 4.30 4.53
C PHE A 269 12.08 3.17 3.54
N LEU A 270 11.17 2.20 3.45
CA LEU A 270 11.32 1.00 2.65
C LEU A 270 10.93 1.22 1.18
N GLY A 271 10.11 2.23 0.88
CA GLY A 271 9.43 2.39 -0.40
C GLY A 271 8.16 1.54 -0.49
N HIS A 272 7.42 1.66 -1.60
CA HIS A 272 6.29 0.77 -1.92
C HIS A 272 6.76 -0.67 -2.18
N SER A 273 8.02 -0.84 -2.59
CA SER A 273 8.67 -2.13 -2.59
C SER A 273 8.97 -2.53 -1.14
N SER A 274 8.32 -3.57 -0.64
CA SER A 274 8.66 -4.19 0.66
C SER A 274 10.03 -4.89 0.65
N SER A 275 10.92 -4.51 -0.27
CA SER A 275 12.23 -5.11 -0.46
C SER A 275 13.07 -4.88 0.79
N LEU A 276 13.43 -5.98 1.45
CA LEU A 276 14.27 -6.06 2.64
C LEU A 276 15.74 -5.75 2.32
N ARG A 277 16.02 -4.82 1.39
CA ARG A 277 17.39 -4.43 1.02
C ARG A 277 18.16 -4.11 2.32
N PRO A 278 19.29 -4.78 2.61
CA PRO A 278 19.98 -4.63 3.90
C PRO A 278 20.32 -3.18 4.27
N GLN A 279 20.57 -2.35 3.26
CA GLN A 279 20.86 -0.92 3.41
C GLN A 279 19.63 -0.13 3.90
N THR A 280 18.45 -0.44 3.38
CA THR A 280 17.19 0.24 3.72
C THR A 280 16.71 -0.17 5.12
N ILE A 281 16.82 -1.45 5.47
CA ILE A 281 16.59 -1.94 6.84
C ILE A 281 17.52 -1.26 7.84
N SER A 282 18.78 -1.03 7.47
CA SER A 282 19.75 -0.35 8.35
C SER A 282 19.33 1.09 8.66
N LYS A 283 18.75 1.81 7.69
CA LYS A 283 18.18 3.16 7.91
C LYS A 283 17.02 3.11 8.90
N VAL A 284 16.07 2.20 8.70
CA VAL A 284 14.94 1.98 9.61
C VAL A 284 15.44 1.68 11.03
N ILE A 285 16.38 0.75 11.19
CA ILE A 285 16.94 0.39 12.49
C ILE A 285 17.59 1.60 13.18
N THR A 286 18.27 2.45 12.41
CA THR A 286 18.89 3.67 12.92
C THR A 286 17.82 4.66 13.40
N GLU A 287 16.81 4.94 12.58
CA GLU A 287 15.69 5.81 12.95
C GLU A 287 14.95 5.32 14.21
N LEU A 288 14.68 4.01 14.30
CA LEU A 288 14.01 3.43 15.46
C LEU A 288 14.81 3.59 16.75
N LYS A 289 16.15 3.50 16.68
CA LYS A 289 17.05 3.70 17.81
C LYS A 289 17.15 5.18 18.19
N GLU A 290 17.30 6.07 17.21
CA GLU A 290 17.42 7.52 17.43
C GLU A 290 16.13 8.14 17.96
N SER A 291 14.98 7.65 17.50
CA SER A 291 13.65 8.07 17.98
C SER A 291 13.24 7.44 19.32
N ASN A 292 14.11 6.65 19.97
CA ASN A 292 13.84 5.98 21.26
C ASN A 292 12.49 5.22 21.27
N VAL A 293 12.24 4.47 20.20
CA VAL A 293 10.94 3.81 19.99
C VAL A 293 10.69 2.75 21.06
N GLN A 294 9.58 2.91 21.77
CA GLN A 294 9.21 2.03 22.88
C GLN A 294 8.52 0.73 22.41
N ALA A 295 7.76 0.78 21.33
CA ALA A 295 7.04 -0.37 20.78
C ALA A 295 6.82 -0.20 19.26
N ILE A 296 6.75 -1.32 18.55
CA ILE A 296 6.34 -1.40 17.15
C ILE A 296 4.91 -1.95 17.10
N PHE A 297 4.01 -1.26 16.38
CA PHE A 297 2.61 -1.64 16.28
C PHE A 297 2.37 -2.46 15.02
N ALA A 298 1.89 -3.69 15.22
CA ALA A 298 1.42 -4.51 14.12
C ALA A 298 0.02 -4.07 13.70
N GLU A 299 -0.23 -4.06 12.40
CA GLU A 299 -1.55 -3.77 11.80
C GLU A 299 -2.32 -5.05 11.47
N GLN A 300 -1.67 -6.20 11.63
CA GLN A 300 -2.21 -7.52 11.36
C GLN A 300 -1.75 -8.52 12.43
N ASN A 301 -2.54 -9.58 12.60
CA ASN A 301 -2.25 -10.69 13.49
C ASN A 301 -2.32 -12.02 12.73
N PRO A 302 -1.21 -12.77 12.60
CA PRO A 302 0.09 -12.56 13.26
C PRO A 302 0.91 -11.39 12.66
N PRO A 303 1.84 -10.78 13.43
CA PRO A 303 2.74 -9.75 12.89
C PRO A 303 3.59 -10.28 11.73
N SER A 304 3.87 -9.41 10.76
CA SER A 304 4.66 -9.75 9.57
C SER A 304 6.10 -10.18 9.91
N LYS A 305 6.75 -10.88 8.97
CA LYS A 305 8.16 -11.27 9.10
C LYS A 305 9.07 -10.05 9.26
N LEU A 306 8.78 -8.95 8.54
CA LEU A 306 9.48 -7.67 8.66
C LEU A 306 9.45 -7.15 10.10
N LEU A 307 8.27 -7.02 10.71
CA LEU A 307 8.15 -6.51 12.08
C LEU A 307 8.88 -7.41 13.09
N LYS A 308 8.78 -8.73 12.92
CA LYS A 308 9.52 -9.70 13.76
C LYS A 308 11.03 -9.56 13.60
N ASN A 309 11.52 -9.29 12.38
CA ASN A 309 12.92 -9.07 12.10
C ASN A 309 13.43 -7.76 12.74
N LEU A 310 12.72 -6.65 12.51
CA LEU A 310 13.05 -5.35 13.08
C LEU A 310 13.04 -5.40 14.62
N SER A 311 12.03 -6.02 15.22
CA SER A 311 11.94 -6.22 16.66
C SER A 311 13.15 -6.97 17.22
N ARG A 312 13.59 -8.05 16.55
CA ARG A 312 14.78 -8.80 16.96
C ARG A 312 16.07 -7.99 16.83
N GLN A 313 16.23 -7.22 15.75
CA GLN A 313 17.46 -6.46 15.50
C GLN A 313 17.57 -5.19 16.36
N THR A 314 16.45 -4.57 16.70
CA THR A 314 16.39 -3.35 17.53
C THR A 314 16.24 -3.65 19.02
N SER A 315 15.81 -4.87 19.37
CA SER A 315 15.30 -5.22 20.70
C SER A 315 14.06 -4.42 21.12
N THR A 316 13.40 -3.72 20.19
CA THR A 316 12.13 -3.04 20.42
C THR A 316 10.99 -4.06 20.38
N PRO A 317 10.14 -4.15 21.41
CA PRO A 317 9.05 -5.10 21.43
C PRO A 317 7.96 -4.75 20.40
N ILE A 318 7.31 -5.76 19.83
CA ILE A 318 6.04 -5.58 19.13
C ILE A 318 4.93 -5.47 20.18
N ALA A 319 4.03 -4.51 20.01
CA ALA A 319 2.85 -4.37 20.86
C ALA A 319 2.06 -5.69 20.93
N LYS A 320 1.53 -6.02 22.11
CA LYS A 320 0.84 -7.31 22.33
C LYS A 320 -0.43 -7.48 21.49
N GLN A 321 -1.07 -6.36 21.16
CA GLN A 321 -2.28 -6.31 20.35
C GLN A 321 -1.97 -5.56 19.06
N GLN A 322 -2.60 -5.97 17.96
CA GLN A 322 -2.59 -5.20 16.73
C GLN A 322 -3.39 -3.90 16.90
N ILE A 323 -3.04 -2.89 16.12
CA ILE A 323 -3.88 -1.73 15.87
C ILE A 323 -4.65 -1.93 14.56
N PHE A 324 -5.84 -1.36 14.46
CA PHE A 324 -6.67 -1.44 13.26
C PHE A 324 -6.62 -0.09 12.57
N VAL A 325 -5.89 -0.02 11.47
CA VAL A 325 -5.67 1.23 10.74
C VAL A 325 -6.68 1.39 9.60
N ASP A 326 -7.03 0.28 8.94
CA ASP A 326 -7.91 0.24 7.78
C ASP A 326 -9.34 -0.22 8.11
N GLY A 327 -10.12 0.71 8.67
CA GLY A 327 -11.53 0.48 8.94
C GLY A 327 -11.80 -0.17 10.30
N LEU A 328 -12.70 -1.16 10.32
CA LEU A 328 -13.28 -1.71 11.55
C LEU A 328 -12.58 -2.99 12.02
N MET A 329 -12.64 -3.23 13.33
CA MET A 329 -12.37 -4.55 13.89
C MET A 329 -13.39 -5.58 13.38
N PRO A 330 -13.05 -6.89 13.37
CA PRO A 330 -13.98 -7.96 12.96
C PRO A 330 -15.34 -7.90 13.68
N THR A 331 -15.31 -7.41 14.91
CA THR A 331 -16.52 -7.07 15.68
C THR A 331 -16.35 -5.68 16.26
N GLY A 332 -17.37 -4.85 16.15
CA GLY A 332 -17.40 -3.53 16.78
C GLY A 332 -17.88 -2.43 15.86
N ASN A 333 -17.49 -1.22 16.17
CA ASN A 333 -17.87 0.01 15.48
C ASN A 333 -16.71 1.03 15.55
N THR A 334 -16.89 2.19 14.95
CA THR A 334 -15.87 3.25 14.91
C THR A 334 -15.37 3.64 16.32
N ILE A 335 -16.25 3.68 17.32
CA ILE A 335 -15.87 4.01 18.70
C ILE A 335 -15.04 2.89 19.31
N SER A 336 -15.42 1.63 19.10
CA SER A 336 -14.69 0.50 19.65
C SER A 336 -13.28 0.38 19.05
N VAL A 337 -13.11 0.67 17.75
CA VAL A 337 -11.80 0.76 17.08
C VAL A 337 -10.95 1.86 17.72
N ALA A 338 -11.50 3.06 17.86
CA ALA A 338 -10.77 4.19 18.45
C ALA A 338 -10.34 3.92 19.90
N VAL A 339 -11.21 3.31 20.70
CA VAL A 339 -10.92 2.89 22.08
C VAL A 339 -9.84 1.81 22.11
N HIS A 340 -9.93 0.80 21.23
CA HIS A 340 -8.96 -0.28 21.14
C HIS A 340 -7.58 0.22 20.74
N ASN A 341 -7.49 1.01 19.66
CA ASN A 341 -6.23 1.58 19.18
C ASN A 341 -5.62 2.49 20.25
N THR A 342 -6.41 3.41 20.82
CA THR A 342 -5.93 4.33 21.86
C THR A 342 -5.38 3.56 23.06
N CYS A 343 -6.09 2.56 23.59
CA CYS A 343 -5.56 1.80 24.71
C CYS A 343 -4.32 0.98 24.33
N THR A 344 -4.30 0.37 23.15
CA THR A 344 -3.14 -0.40 22.69
C THR A 344 -1.90 0.49 22.58
N ILE A 345 -2.05 1.69 22.04
CA ILE A 345 -0.98 2.68 21.90
C ILE A 345 -0.54 3.19 23.27
N VAL A 346 -1.48 3.69 24.08
CA VAL A 346 -1.19 4.27 25.39
C VAL A 346 -0.49 3.28 26.31
N ASP A 347 -1.01 2.05 26.44
CA ASP A 347 -0.42 1.06 27.34
C ASP A 347 0.93 0.55 26.82
N SER A 348 1.12 0.46 25.49
CA SER A 348 2.40 0.00 24.90
C SER A 348 3.50 1.07 24.97
N LEU A 349 3.12 2.35 25.06
CA LEU A 349 4.05 3.48 25.19
C LEU A 349 4.26 3.92 26.65
N GLY A 350 3.84 3.11 27.63
CA GLY A 350 4.10 3.36 29.06
C GLY A 350 3.09 4.29 29.75
N GLY A 351 2.00 4.65 29.08
CA GLY A 351 0.85 5.32 29.69
C GLY A 351 -0.10 4.35 30.38
N SER A 352 -1.29 4.84 30.73
CA SER A 352 -2.37 4.04 31.32
C SER A 352 -3.72 4.40 30.72
N CYS A 353 -4.31 3.46 29.99
CA CYS A 353 -5.62 3.66 29.38
C CYS A 353 -6.77 3.32 30.34
N ASN A 354 -7.72 4.24 30.50
CA ASN A 354 -9.01 3.99 31.12
C ASN A 354 -10.00 3.37 30.12
N LYS A 355 -9.78 2.09 29.79
CA LYS A 355 -10.63 1.32 28.87
C LYS A 355 -12.10 1.26 29.31
N LYS A 356 -12.37 1.27 30.62
CA LYS A 356 -13.74 1.27 31.14
C LYS A 356 -14.53 2.51 30.71
N ALA A 357 -13.91 3.69 30.75
CA ALA A 357 -14.53 4.92 30.26
C ALA A 357 -14.73 4.89 28.73
N GLY A 358 -13.77 4.34 27.97
CA GLY A 358 -13.91 4.12 26.54
C GLY A 358 -15.12 3.22 26.20
N ASN A 359 -15.27 2.10 26.91
CA ASN A 359 -16.41 1.19 26.73
C ASN A 359 -17.76 1.87 27.06
N GLN A 360 -17.80 2.91 27.90
CA GLN A 360 -19.04 3.68 28.13
C GLN A 360 -19.42 4.51 26.90
N LEU A 361 -18.44 5.02 26.13
CA LEU A 361 -18.68 5.68 24.85
C LEU A 361 -19.21 4.69 23.81
N GLU A 362 -18.63 3.49 23.75
CA GLU A 362 -19.10 2.42 22.85
C GLU A 362 -20.56 2.03 23.17
N ASN A 363 -20.91 1.87 24.46
CA ASN A 363 -22.29 1.58 24.85
C ASN A 363 -23.27 2.70 24.45
N ARG A 364 -22.83 3.96 24.48
CA ARG A 364 -23.63 5.09 23.99
C ARG A 364 -23.82 5.00 22.48
N TRP A 365 -22.78 4.65 21.71
CA TRP A 365 -22.89 4.40 20.27
C TRP A 365 -23.97 3.34 19.96
N ASP A 366 -23.90 2.19 20.63
CA ASP A 366 -24.85 1.11 20.43
C ASP A 366 -26.30 1.50 20.77
N SER A 367 -26.49 2.41 21.73
CA SER A 367 -27.81 2.93 22.07
C SER A 367 -28.41 3.84 20.99
N LEU A 368 -27.56 4.46 20.16
CA LEU A 368 -27.96 5.31 19.04
C LEU A 368 -28.31 4.47 17.80
N THR A 369 -27.68 3.32 17.60
CA THR A 369 -27.88 2.45 16.43
C THR A 369 -29.05 1.48 16.57
N LYS A 370 -29.48 1.16 17.80
CA LYS A 370 -30.61 0.24 18.08
C LYS A 370 -32.01 0.88 17.97
N ARG A 371 -32.12 2.18 17.66
CA ARG A 371 -33.39 2.92 17.63
C ARG A 371 -33.91 3.21 16.25
#